data_AF-A0A7Y2D254-F1
#
_entry.id   AF-A0A7Y2D254-F1
#
_cell.length_a   1.000
_cell.length_b   1.000
_cell.length_c   1.000
_cell.angle_alpha   90.00
_cell.angle_beta   90.00
_cell.angle_gamma   90.00
#
_symmetry.space_group_name_H-M   'P 1'
#
loop_
_entity.id
_entity.type
_entity.pdbx_description
1 polymer ?
#
loop_
_entity_poly.entity_id
_entity_poly.type
_entity_poly.pdbx_seq_one_letter_code
_entity_poly.pdbx_strand_id
1 'polypeptide(L)' 'MNPLEFYGIDWLATSCGLLGVYLLGNQNKYGFVVFMVASASWIVFGSITGSYAVIIGSMIFLILHARGLYKWVNKDIQNA' A
#
# COMPACT_ATOMS: atom_id res chain seq x y z
N MET A 1 -13.65 -24.54 3.05
CA MET A 1 -13.26 -23.14 3.31
C MET A 1 -14.40 -22.26 2.83
N ASN A 2 -14.93 -21.40 3.71
CA ASN A 2 -16.01 -20.49 3.36
C ASN A 2 -15.43 -19.30 2.59
N PRO A 3 -15.85 -19.01 1.34
CA PRO A 3 -15.36 -17.86 0.56
C PRO A 3 -15.64 -16.49 1.19
N LEU A 4 -16.40 -16.46 2.29
CA LEU A 4 -16.86 -15.28 3.00
C LEU A 4 -16.13 -15.04 4.32
N GLU A 5 -15.07 -15.80 4.64
CA GLU A 5 -14.15 -15.45 5.75
C GLU A 5 -13.29 -14.24 5.36
N PHE A 6 -13.95 -13.09 5.22
CA PHE A 6 -13.31 -11.81 5.03
C PHE A 6 -12.76 -11.36 6.38
N TYR A 7 -11.43 -11.45 6.55
CA TYR A 7 -10.74 -11.03 7.78
C TYR A 7 -10.79 -9.51 8.03
N GLY A 8 -11.62 -8.75 7.28
CA GLY A 8 -11.74 -7.29 7.29
C GLY A 8 -10.50 -6.56 6.76
N ILE A 9 -9.34 -7.19 6.86
CA ILE A 9 -8.03 -6.64 6.51
C ILE A 9 -7.83 -6.51 5.00
N ASP A 10 -8.47 -7.34 4.18
CA ASP A 10 -8.48 -7.22 2.73
C ASP A 10 -9.32 -6.03 2.25
N TRP A 11 -10.46 -5.78 2.88
CA TRP A 11 -11.26 -4.58 2.66
C TRP A 11 -10.53 -3.31 3.11
N LEU A 12 -9.82 -3.38 4.25
CA LEU A 12 -8.93 -2.29 4.68
C LEU A 12 -7.83 -2.05 3.64
N ALA A 13 -7.12 -3.10 3.22
CA ALA A 13 -6.05 -3.02 2.24
C ALA A 13 -6.53 -2.46 0.91
N THR A 14 -7.71 -2.88 0.45
CA THR A 14 -8.34 -2.41 -0.79
C THR A 14 -8.74 -0.93 -0.66
N SER A 15 -9.40 -0.55 0.43
CA SER A 15 -9.84 0.83 0.66
C SER A 15 -8.65 1.79 0.75
N CYS A 16 -7.60 1.40 1.48
CA CYS A 16 -6.35 2.15 1.52
C CYS A 16 -5.69 2.20 0.13
N GLY A 17 -5.66 1.11 -0.63
CA GLY A 17 -5.11 1.10 -1.99
C GLY A 17 -5.81 2.10 -2.89
N LEU A 18 -7.14 2.09 -2.93
CA LEU A 18 -7.95 3.02 -3.73
C LEU A 18 -7.76 4.47 -3.29
N LEU A 19 -7.76 4.75 -1.98
CA LEU A 19 -7.48 6.08 -1.45
C LEU A 19 -6.05 6.54 -1.80
N GLY A 20 -5.08 5.63 -1.72
CA GLY A 20 -3.69 5.89 -2.10
C GLY A 20 -3.58 6.30 -3.57
N VAL A 21 -4.24 5.57 -4.48
CA VAL A 21 -4.29 5.92 -5.92
C VAL A 21 -4.92 7.30 -6.11
N TYR A 22 -6.05 7.57 -5.47
CA TYR A 22 -6.74 8.84 -5.58
C TYR A 22 -5.85 10.02 -5.13
N LEU A 23 -5.18 9.89 -3.99
CA LEU A 23 -4.28 10.90 -3.46
C LEU A 23 -3.07 11.13 -4.38
N LEU A 24 -2.45 10.07 -4.89
CA LEU A 24 -1.34 10.19 -5.84
C LEU A 24 -1.77 10.86 -7.15
N GLY A 25 -2.97 10.51 -7.66
CA GLY A 25 -3.57 11.16 -8.83
C GLY A 25 -3.76 12.67 -8.63
N ASN A 26 -4.09 13.08 -7.41
CA ASN A 26 -4.26 14.48 -7.02
C ASN A 26 -2.95 15.17 -6.57
N GLN A 27 -1.80 14.63 -6.96
CA GLN A 27 -0.47 15.15 -6.62
C GLN A 27 -0.23 15.29 -5.10
N ASN A 28 -0.84 14.41 -4.29
CA ASN A 28 -0.70 14.44 -2.84
C ASN A 28 0.25 13.32 -2.36
N LYS A 29 1.39 13.71 -1.77
CA LYS A 29 2.41 12.79 -1.25
C LYS A 29 1.92 11.84 -0.15
N TYR A 30 0.84 12.17 0.57
CA TYR A 30 0.24 11.25 1.54
C TYR A 30 -0.27 9.96 0.88
N GLY A 31 -0.51 9.97 -0.44
CA GLY A 31 -0.86 8.78 -1.20
C GLY A 31 0.17 7.65 -1.10
N PHE A 32 1.47 7.96 -1.00
CA PHE A 32 2.50 6.94 -0.76
C PHE A 32 2.35 6.27 0.61
N VAL A 33 2.10 7.07 1.65
CA VAL A 33 1.96 6.57 3.03
C VAL A 33 0.73 5.66 3.13
N VAL A 34 -0.40 6.10 2.56
CA VAL A 34 -1.63 5.29 2.53
C VAL A 34 -1.41 3.99 1.76
N PHE A 35 -0.67 4.02 0.65
CA PHE A 35 -0.29 2.80 -0.08
C PHE A 35 0.62 1.88 0.71
N MET A 36 1.54 2.42 1.52
CA MET A 36 2.38 1.59 2.39
C MET A 36 1.54 0.85 3.44
N VAL A 37 0.50 1.49 4.00
CA VAL A 37 -0.47 0.84 4.90
C VAL A 37 -1.26 -0.25 4.16
N ALA A 38 -1.68 0.00 2.92
CA ALA A 38 -2.33 -1.00 2.08
C ALA A 38 -1.43 -2.21 1.83
N SER A 39 -0.16 -2.00 1.46
CA SER A 39 0.82 -3.07 1.23
C SER A 39 1.10 -3.87 2.49
N ALA A 40 1.25 -3.22 3.66
CA ALA A 40 1.41 -3.91 4.93
C ALA A 40 0.19 -4.80 5.26
N SER A 41 -1.02 -4.29 5.01
CA SER A 41 -2.26 -5.04 5.20
C SER A 41 -2.34 -6.25 4.27
N TRP A 42 -1.93 -6.12 3.00
CA TRP A 42 -1.84 -7.24 2.06
C TRP A 42 -0.79 -8.28 2.45
N ILE A 43 0.34 -7.88 3.05
CA ILE A 43 1.33 -8.83 3.59
C ILE A 43 0.71 -9.69 4.71
N VAL A 44 -0.05 -9.07 5.61
CA VAL A 44 -0.75 -9.80 6.69
C VAL A 44 -1.81 -10.72 6.10
N PHE A 45 -2.61 -10.24 5.15
CA PHE A 45 -3.60 -11.07 4.44
C PHE A 45 -2.95 -12.26 3.72
N GLY A 46 -1.84 -12.02 3.02
CA GLY A 46 -1.06 -13.06 2.35
C GLY A 46 -0.54 -14.11 3.33
N SER A 47 -0.12 -13.68 4.53
CA SER A 47 0.31 -14.60 5.61
C SER A 47 -0.84 -15.46 6.12
N ILE A 48 -2.04 -14.88 6.32
CA ILE A 48 -3.24 -15.62 6.76
C ILE A 48 -3.69 -16.64 5.72
N THR A 49 -3.63 -16.26 4.44
CA THR A 49 -4.08 -17.11 3.32
C THR A 49 -3.00 -18.08 2.81
N GLY A 50 -1.77 -17.98 3.30
CA GLY A 50 -0.62 -18.77 2.81
C GLY A 50 -0.16 -18.38 1.40
N SER A 51 -0.54 -17.19 0.90
CA SER A 51 -0.21 -16.74 -0.45
C SER A 51 1.13 -16.01 -0.51
N TYR A 52 2.19 -16.77 -0.82
CA TYR A 52 3.54 -16.21 -1.02
C TYR A 52 3.60 -15.14 -2.12
N ALA A 53 2.79 -15.28 -3.17
CA ALA A 53 2.72 -14.31 -4.25
C ALA A 53 2.23 -12.94 -3.74
N VAL A 54 1.19 -12.92 -2.91
CA VAL A 54 0.65 -11.69 -2.30
C VAL A 54 1.66 -11.06 -1.35
N ILE A 55 2.33 -11.87 -0.53
CA ILE A 55 3.35 -11.41 0.42
C ILE A 55 4.51 -10.73 -0.33
N ILE A 56 5.12 -11.42 -1.31
CA ILE A 56 6.29 -10.91 -2.04
C ILE A 56 5.92 -9.68 -2.87
N GLY A 57 4.80 -9.72 -3.60
CA GLY A 57 4.34 -8.57 -4.38
C GLY A 57 4.09 -7.34 -3.52
N SER A 58 3.47 -7.53 -2.35
CA SER A 58 3.17 -6.42 -1.43
C SER A 58 4.42 -5.88 -0.74
N MET A 59 5.42 -6.70 -0.45
CA MET A 59 6.73 -6.23 0.02
C MET A 59 7.43 -5.35 -1.02
N ILE A 60 7.42 -5.76 -2.30
CA ILE A 60 7.99 -4.97 -3.39
C ILE A 60 7.25 -3.62 -3.49
N PHE A 61 5.92 -3.64 -3.48
CA PHE A 61 5.14 -2.39 -3.50
C PHE A 61 5.43 -1.50 -2.30
N LEU A 62 5.57 -2.06 -1.09
CA LEU A 62 5.93 -1.30 0.11
C LEU A 62 7.24 -0.53 -0.10
N ILE A 63 8.26 -1.20 -0.63
CA ILE A 63 9.58 -0.61 -0.93
C ILE A 63 9.46 0.47 -2.02
N LEU A 64 8.72 0.21 -3.09
CA LEU A 64 8.53 1.18 -4.17
C LEU A 64 7.82 2.45 -3.70
N HIS A 65 6.80 2.33 -2.85
CA HIS A 65 6.10 3.49 -2.29
C HIS A 65 6.97 4.25 -1.29
N ALA A 66 7.78 3.56 -0.47
CA ALA A 66 8.75 4.22 0.41
C ALA A 66 9.80 5.01 -0.39
N ARG A 67 10.33 4.42 -1.47
CA ARG A 67 11.25 5.12 -2.39
C ARG A 67 10.57 6.30 -3.09
N GLY A 68 9.31 6.13 -3.51
CA GLY A 68 8.50 7.19 -4.12
C GLY A 68 8.33 8.39 -3.18
N LEU A 69 7.97 8.13 -1.92
CA LEU A 69 7.86 9.16 -0.88
C LEU A 69 9.17 9.90 -0.65
N TYR A 70 10.28 9.16 -0.48
CA TYR A 70 11.60 9.76 -0.29
C TYR A 70 11.98 10.70 -1.45
N LYS A 71 11.79 10.25 -2.70
CA LYS A 71 12.06 11.07 -3.88
C LYS A 71 11.16 12.30 -3.94
N TRP A 72 9.89 12.18 -3.56
CA TRP A 72 8.95 13.30 -3.54
C TRP A 72 9.36 14.34 -2.50
N VAL A 73 9.64 13.92 -1.27
CA VAL A 73 10.05 14.82 -0.19
C VAL A 73 11.34 15.56 -0.55
N ASN A 74 12.32 14.88 -1.14
CA ASN A 74 13.54 15.54 -1.60
C ASN A 74 13.27 16.57 -2.71
N LYS A 75 12.34 16.28 -3.62
CA LYS A 75 11.91 17.23 -4.65
C LYS A 75 11.20 18.44 -4.01
N ASP A 76 10.33 18.25 -3.03
CA ASP A 76 9.69 19.35 -2.31
C ASP A 76 10.73 20.27 -1.65
N ILE A 77 11.75 19.71 -0.99
CA ILE A 77 12.83 20.46 -0.34
C ILE A 77 13.65 21.28 -1.35
N GLN A 78 13.89 20.76 -2.56
CA GLN A 78 14.62 21.48 -3.60
C GLN A 78 13.84 22.64 -4.25
N ASN A 79 12.51 22.62 -4.17
CA ASN A 79 11.63 23.63 -4.75
C ASN A 79 11.11 24.66 -3.71
N ALA A 80 11.49 24.51 -2.44
CA ALA A 80 11.14 25.41 -1.33
C ALA A 80 12.20 26.50 -1.18
#